data_AF-A0A8U0HS71-F1
#
_entry.id   AF-A0A8U0HS71-F1
#
_cell.length_a   1.000
_cell.length_b   1.000
_cell.length_c   1.000
_cell.angle_alpha   90.00
_cell.angle_beta   90.00
_cell.angle_gamma   90.00
#
_symmetry.space_group_name_H-M   'P 1'
#
loop_
_entity.id
_entity.type
_entity.pdbx_description
1 polymer ?
#
loop_
_entity_poly.entity_id
_entity_poly.type
_entity_poly.pdbx_seq_one_letter_code
_entity_poly.pdbx_strand_id
1 'polypeptide(L)'
;MPRDLYDCTAAELATYSVEHLDHGTPPGDAAAWLDENGYDAAPVYADDDPIGFIHTDDVTTDDDGDTLDDHLTPLTIDYMISGDTSFTDVLSALIEKPVYFLGGHNHVTGILTRADLNTAPARIYLFDRITYLEEHLRELILENAPNWKQTSVTRDELDDIEDRYEDAQAANVALEEIHYAQFSTLKTIVKSVEPCWEACGFSTKGEADSRLHEIKELRNDVAHANLLVENTDSNDFLSSGRTTENLHNALETIEQVLIHLQNAGYDPGSSET
;
A
#
# COMPACT_ATOMS: atom_id res chain seq x y z
N MET A 1 19.48 5.76 17.11
CA MET A 1 19.12 6.58 15.92
C MET A 1 17.86 5.96 15.37
N PRO A 2 16.76 6.73 15.18
CA PRO A 2 15.60 6.19 14.49
C PRO A 2 16.03 5.68 13.11
N ARG A 3 15.53 4.51 12.73
CA ARG A 3 15.85 3.89 11.43
C ARG A 3 15.27 4.77 10.32
N ASP A 4 16.09 5.14 9.35
CA ASP A 4 15.60 5.77 8.11
C ASP A 4 14.82 4.71 7.32
N LEU A 5 13.48 4.78 7.40
CA LEU A 5 12.59 3.92 6.62
C LEU A 5 12.64 4.33 5.14
N TYR A 6 12.43 3.36 4.25
CA TYR A 6 12.40 3.58 2.81
C TYR A 6 11.35 4.64 2.46
N ASP A 7 11.69 5.71 1.77
CA ASP A 7 10.65 6.64 1.28
C ASP A 7 10.11 6.17 -0.06
N CYS A 8 8.83 6.43 -0.32
CA CYS A 8 8.20 6.15 -1.61
C CYS A 8 7.33 7.35 -1.98
N THR A 9 7.67 7.97 -3.09
CA THR A 9 7.02 9.17 -3.58
C THR A 9 6.17 8.90 -4.82
N ALA A 10 5.30 9.85 -5.18
CA ALA A 10 4.58 9.80 -6.45
C ALA A 10 5.52 9.59 -7.64
N ALA A 11 6.73 10.15 -7.58
CA ALA A 11 7.72 9.99 -8.64
C ALA A 11 8.38 8.61 -8.70
N GLU A 12 8.32 7.81 -7.65
CA GLU A 12 8.79 6.43 -7.70
C GLU A 12 7.69 5.47 -8.18
N LEU A 13 6.43 5.84 -7.97
CA LEU A 13 5.26 5.05 -8.40
C LEU A 13 4.89 5.31 -9.87
N ALA A 14 4.98 6.56 -10.32
CA ALA A 14 4.45 6.95 -11.62
C ALA A 14 5.13 6.24 -12.80
N THR A 15 4.36 6.05 -13.87
CA THR A 15 4.87 5.54 -15.14
C THR A 15 5.45 6.68 -15.98
N TYR A 16 6.73 6.58 -16.34
CA TYR A 16 7.51 7.59 -17.08
C TYR A 16 7.81 7.14 -18.51
N SER A 17 6.79 7.12 -19.35
CA SER A 17 6.84 7.04 -20.82
C SER A 17 5.39 7.11 -21.27
N VAL A 18 4.75 8.25 -20.98
CA VAL A 18 3.30 8.38 -21.10
C VAL A 18 2.94 8.42 -22.57
N GLU A 19 2.39 7.31 -23.06
CA GLU A 19 1.76 7.29 -24.37
C GLU A 19 0.53 8.20 -24.35
N HIS A 20 0.22 8.78 -25.51
CA HIS A 20 -0.75 9.84 -25.62
C HIS A 20 -1.50 9.72 -26.94
N LEU A 21 -2.69 10.31 -26.97
CA LEU A 21 -3.52 10.40 -28.16
C LEU A 21 -3.40 11.80 -28.78
N ASP A 22 -3.51 11.86 -30.10
CA ASP A 22 -3.68 13.12 -30.81
C ASP A 22 -5.14 13.58 -30.71
N HIS A 23 -5.38 14.88 -30.57
CA HIS A 23 -6.71 15.49 -30.51
C HIS A 23 -7.62 15.11 -31.68
N GLY A 24 -7.04 14.94 -32.87
CA GLY A 24 -7.74 14.52 -34.08
C GLY A 24 -7.96 13.01 -34.19
N THR A 25 -7.70 12.24 -33.14
CA THR A 25 -8.02 10.80 -33.12
C THR A 25 -9.54 10.63 -33.03
N PRO A 26 -10.18 9.85 -33.91
CA PRO A 26 -11.59 9.52 -33.77
C PRO A 26 -11.89 8.82 -32.43
N PRO A 27 -13.01 9.11 -31.75
CA PRO A 27 -13.34 8.49 -30.46
C PRO A 27 -13.33 6.96 -30.47
N GLY A 28 -13.89 6.32 -31.51
CA GLY A 28 -13.87 4.86 -31.65
C GLY A 28 -12.45 4.28 -31.79
N ASP A 29 -11.54 4.98 -32.46
CA ASP A 29 -10.13 4.58 -32.58
C ASP A 29 -9.39 4.76 -31.25
N ALA A 30 -9.69 5.84 -30.52
CA ALA A 30 -9.15 6.08 -29.17
C ALA A 30 -9.61 4.98 -28.19
N ALA A 31 -10.89 4.59 -28.22
CA ALA A 31 -11.42 3.50 -27.41
C ALA A 31 -10.71 2.17 -27.71
N ALA A 32 -10.53 1.84 -28.99
CA ALA A 32 -9.80 0.63 -29.40
C ALA A 32 -8.34 0.67 -28.94
N TRP A 33 -7.68 1.82 -29.06
CA TRP A 33 -6.29 1.98 -28.64
C TRP A 33 -6.11 1.85 -27.11
N LEU A 34 -7.01 2.42 -26.30
CA LEU A 34 -6.99 2.27 -24.84
C LEU A 34 -7.15 0.79 -24.44
N ASP A 35 -8.10 0.08 -25.03
CA ASP A 35 -8.35 -1.35 -24.76
C ASP A 35 -7.16 -2.23 -25.20
N GLU A 36 -6.63 -2.04 -26.41
CA GLU A 36 -5.51 -2.81 -26.95
C GLU A 36 -4.24 -2.68 -26.10
N ASN A 37 -4.01 -1.50 -25.51
CA ASN A 37 -2.84 -1.24 -24.66
C ASN A 37 -3.11 -1.45 -23.16
N GLY A 38 -4.37 -1.66 -22.76
CA GLY A 38 -4.77 -1.83 -21.37
C GLY A 38 -4.60 -0.56 -20.54
N TYR A 39 -4.94 0.60 -21.10
CA TYR A 39 -4.85 1.90 -20.43
C TYR A 39 -6.20 2.37 -19.92
N ASP A 40 -6.28 2.69 -18.63
CA ASP A 40 -7.50 3.26 -18.03
C ASP A 40 -7.69 4.75 -18.36
N ALA A 41 -6.60 5.43 -18.71
CA ALA A 41 -6.58 6.83 -19.08
C ALA A 41 -5.36 7.18 -19.93
N ALA A 42 -5.48 8.19 -20.78
CA ALA A 42 -4.36 8.73 -21.55
C ALA A 42 -4.49 10.24 -21.75
N PRO A 43 -3.38 11.00 -21.67
CA PRO A 43 -3.38 12.41 -22.01
C PRO A 43 -3.60 12.60 -23.52
N VAL A 44 -4.24 13.70 -23.87
CA VAL A 44 -4.53 14.09 -25.26
C VAL A 44 -3.78 15.38 -25.58
N TYR A 45 -3.12 15.39 -26.74
CA TYR A 45 -2.28 16.48 -27.20
C TYR A 45 -2.84 17.11 -28.47
N ALA A 46 -2.68 18.43 -28.59
CA ALA A 46 -2.84 19.16 -29.84
C ALA A 46 -1.59 20.02 -30.04
N ASP A 47 -0.93 19.90 -31.20
CA ASP A 47 0.28 20.67 -31.54
C ASP A 47 1.38 20.62 -30.45
N ASP A 48 1.66 19.43 -29.91
CA ASP A 48 2.62 19.17 -28.81
C ASP A 48 2.24 19.73 -27.42
N ASP A 49 1.08 20.37 -27.26
CA ASP A 49 0.58 20.84 -25.97
C ASP A 49 -0.51 19.87 -25.41
N PRO A 50 -0.43 19.45 -24.12
CA PRO A 50 -1.47 18.64 -23.51
C PRO A 50 -2.71 19.51 -23.25
N ILE A 51 -3.82 19.16 -23.89
CA ILE A 51 -5.09 19.91 -23.80
C ILE A 51 -6.10 19.28 -22.83
N GLY A 52 -5.86 18.03 -22.45
CA GLY A 52 -6.76 17.25 -21.61
C GLY A 52 -6.30 15.80 -21.52
N PHE A 53 -7.21 14.95 -21.08
CA PHE A 53 -7.05 13.51 -21.08
C PHE A 53 -8.42 12.85 -21.24
N ILE A 54 -8.42 11.57 -21.56
CA ILE A 54 -9.63 10.75 -21.61
C ILE A 54 -9.46 9.51 -20.72
N HIS A 55 -10.57 9.02 -20.20
CA HIS A 55 -10.72 7.73 -19.56
C HIS A 55 -11.28 6.68 -20.52
N THR A 56 -11.07 5.40 -20.22
CA THR A 56 -11.69 4.31 -20.98
C THR A 56 -13.23 4.37 -21.00
N ASP A 57 -13.85 4.99 -19.99
CA ASP A 57 -15.30 5.15 -19.90
C ASP A 57 -15.83 6.38 -20.67
N ASP A 58 -14.93 7.27 -21.14
CA ASP A 58 -15.32 8.48 -21.87
C ASP A 58 -15.64 8.20 -23.34
N VAL A 59 -15.14 7.08 -23.90
CA VAL A 59 -15.25 6.72 -25.32
C VAL A 59 -15.62 5.25 -25.51
N THR A 60 -16.36 4.94 -26.58
CA THR A 60 -16.66 3.57 -26.99
C THR A 60 -16.29 3.33 -28.45
N THR A 61 -16.08 2.06 -28.84
CA THR A 61 -15.77 1.70 -30.24
C THR A 61 -16.91 2.02 -31.23
N ASP A 62 -18.11 2.25 -30.72
CA ASP A 62 -19.29 2.62 -31.52
C ASP A 62 -19.47 4.15 -31.61
N ASP A 63 -18.63 4.94 -30.95
CA ASP A 63 -18.72 6.41 -30.97
C ASP A 63 -18.26 6.95 -32.34
N ASP A 64 -19.12 7.79 -32.92
CA ASP A 64 -18.87 8.49 -34.18
C ASP A 64 -18.25 9.88 -33.92
N GLY A 65 -17.31 10.31 -34.75
CA GLY A 65 -16.71 11.64 -34.67
C GLY A 65 -15.35 11.71 -35.35
N ASP A 66 -14.86 12.94 -35.55
CA ASP A 66 -13.54 13.19 -36.14
C ASP A 66 -12.52 13.67 -35.09
N THR A 67 -12.95 14.10 -33.90
CA THR A 67 -12.09 14.65 -32.84
C THR A 67 -12.55 14.21 -31.45
N LEU A 68 -11.68 14.36 -30.45
CA LEU A 68 -11.98 14.05 -29.04
C LEU A 68 -12.66 15.19 -28.26
N ASP A 69 -13.05 16.29 -28.91
CA ASP A 69 -13.52 17.51 -28.22
C ASP A 69 -14.64 17.27 -27.19
N ASP A 70 -15.60 16.42 -27.53
CA ASP A 70 -16.78 16.13 -26.70
C ASP A 70 -16.49 15.11 -25.57
N HIS A 71 -15.32 14.49 -25.57
CA HIS A 71 -14.91 13.42 -24.65
C HIS A 71 -13.77 13.84 -23.70
N LEU A 72 -13.19 15.03 -23.90
CA LEU A 72 -12.04 15.50 -23.13
C LEU A 72 -12.40 15.90 -21.70
N THR A 73 -11.67 15.35 -20.74
CA THR A 73 -11.54 15.95 -19.42
C THR A 73 -10.38 16.97 -19.43
N PRO A 74 -10.62 18.25 -19.09
CA PRO A 74 -9.55 19.24 -19.04
C PRO A 74 -8.47 18.88 -18.03
N LEU A 75 -7.21 18.97 -18.45
CA LEU A 75 -6.07 18.75 -17.56
C LEU A 75 -5.84 19.98 -16.68
N THR A 76 -6.53 20.02 -15.54
CA THR A 76 -6.41 21.10 -14.55
C THR A 76 -5.39 20.75 -13.46
N ILE A 77 -5.05 21.75 -12.62
CA ILE A 77 -4.18 21.54 -11.45
C ILE A 77 -4.71 20.45 -10.50
N ASP A 78 -6.02 20.18 -10.50
CA ASP A 78 -6.64 19.16 -9.64
C ASP A 78 -6.33 17.73 -10.07
N TYR A 79 -5.79 17.55 -11.28
CA TYR A 79 -5.29 16.29 -11.82
C TYR A 79 -3.76 16.24 -11.83
N MET A 80 -3.08 17.26 -11.31
CA MET A 80 -1.62 17.28 -11.21
C MET A 80 -1.18 16.86 -9.81
N ILE A 81 -0.13 16.03 -9.73
CA ILE A 81 0.50 15.64 -8.47
C ILE A 81 2.00 15.96 -8.51
N SER A 82 2.54 16.43 -7.39
CA SER A 82 3.98 16.65 -7.27
C SER A 82 4.71 15.32 -7.24
N GLY A 83 5.87 15.25 -7.89
CA GLY A 83 6.72 14.05 -7.81
C GLY A 83 7.14 13.71 -6.39
N ASP A 84 7.29 14.73 -5.53
CA ASP A 84 7.70 14.57 -4.12
C ASP A 84 6.54 14.24 -3.16
N THR A 85 5.31 14.03 -3.68
CA THR A 85 4.15 13.70 -2.83
C THR A 85 4.38 12.34 -2.15
N SER A 86 4.14 12.27 -0.83
CA SER A 86 4.38 11.07 -0.02
C SER A 86 3.45 9.92 -0.40
N PHE A 87 3.85 8.68 -0.10
CA PHE A 87 3.02 7.49 -0.35
C PHE A 87 1.61 7.59 0.27
N THR A 88 1.51 8.08 1.50
CA THR A 88 0.23 8.24 2.21
C THR A 88 -0.66 9.27 1.51
N ASP A 89 -0.09 10.41 1.11
CA ASP A 89 -0.83 11.43 0.34
C ASP A 89 -1.21 10.95 -1.07
N VAL A 90 -0.38 10.11 -1.70
CA VAL A 90 -0.71 9.45 -2.97
C VAL A 90 -1.92 8.53 -2.81
N LEU A 91 -1.98 7.73 -1.73
CA LEU A 91 -3.16 6.90 -1.46
C LEU A 91 -4.41 7.75 -1.26
N SER A 92 -4.32 8.84 -0.48
CA SER A 92 -5.45 9.77 -0.31
C SER A 92 -5.89 10.37 -1.64
N ALA A 93 -4.96 10.80 -2.49
CA ALA A 93 -5.27 11.31 -3.83
C ALA A 93 -5.95 10.25 -4.69
N LEU A 94 -5.43 9.01 -4.74
CA LEU A 94 -5.98 7.92 -5.54
C LEU A 94 -7.33 7.37 -5.03
N ILE A 95 -7.71 7.68 -3.79
CA ILE A 95 -9.08 7.50 -3.28
C ILE A 95 -10.01 8.53 -3.93
N GLU A 96 -9.59 9.80 -4.01
CA GLU A 96 -10.39 10.88 -4.59
C GLU A 96 -10.58 10.74 -6.11
N LYS A 97 -9.50 10.43 -6.85
CA LYS A 97 -9.54 10.28 -8.31
C LYS A 97 -8.74 9.07 -8.77
N PRO A 98 -9.14 8.37 -9.83
CA PRO A 98 -8.45 7.17 -10.30
C PRO A 98 -7.08 7.46 -10.96
N VAL A 99 -6.84 8.70 -11.40
CA VAL A 99 -5.63 9.10 -12.13
C VAL A 99 -5.14 10.49 -11.72
N TYR A 100 -3.82 10.65 -11.69
CA TYR A 100 -3.11 11.92 -11.60
C TYR A 100 -1.95 11.95 -12.59
N PHE A 101 -1.50 13.14 -12.94
CA PHE A 101 -0.41 13.38 -13.88
C PHE A 101 0.72 14.14 -13.20
N LEU A 102 1.95 13.78 -13.57
CA LEU A 102 3.16 14.49 -13.19
C LEU A 102 3.64 15.27 -14.41
N GLY A 103 4.00 16.53 -14.25
CA GLY A 103 4.44 17.33 -15.38
C GLY A 103 4.44 18.83 -15.11
N GLY A 104 4.71 19.58 -16.17
CA GLY A 104 4.76 21.03 -16.15
C GLY A 104 3.76 21.64 -17.13
N HIS A 105 3.95 22.93 -17.42
CA HIS A 105 2.99 23.75 -18.16
C HIS A 105 2.65 23.23 -19.57
N ASN A 106 3.56 22.53 -20.25
CA ASN A 106 3.41 22.11 -21.65
C ASN A 106 3.70 20.62 -21.87
N HIS A 107 3.83 19.82 -20.80
CA HIS A 107 4.12 18.40 -20.97
C HIS A 107 3.77 17.59 -19.73
N VAL A 108 3.14 16.45 -19.97
CA VAL A 108 2.92 15.38 -19.00
C VAL A 108 4.12 14.44 -19.05
N THR A 109 4.92 14.43 -17.98
CA THR A 109 6.10 13.59 -17.83
C THR A 109 5.81 12.22 -17.22
N GLY A 110 4.68 12.09 -16.50
CA GLY A 110 4.30 10.86 -15.82
C GLY A 110 2.80 10.76 -15.60
N ILE A 111 2.32 9.54 -15.47
CA ILE A 111 0.94 9.21 -15.09
C ILE A 111 0.98 8.33 -13.85
N LEU A 112 0.06 8.56 -12.94
CA LEU A 112 -0.08 7.82 -11.70
C LEU A 112 -1.52 7.32 -11.58
N THR A 113 -1.71 6.01 -11.54
CA THR A 113 -3.02 5.37 -11.42
C THR A 113 -3.05 4.43 -10.21
N ARG A 114 -4.23 3.88 -9.91
CA ARG A 114 -4.37 2.83 -8.88
C ARG A 114 -3.58 1.57 -9.23
N ALA A 115 -3.32 1.30 -10.50
CA ALA A 115 -2.53 0.14 -10.93
C ALA A 115 -1.06 0.26 -10.48
N ASP A 116 -0.53 1.48 -10.40
CA ASP A 116 0.85 1.72 -9.96
C ASP A 116 1.07 1.32 -8.48
N LEU A 117 0.01 1.25 -7.66
CA LEU A 117 0.07 0.75 -6.29
C LEU A 117 0.41 -0.76 -6.22
N ASN A 118 0.28 -1.49 -7.32
CA ASN A 118 0.66 -2.91 -7.40
C ASN A 118 2.12 -3.13 -7.84
N THR A 119 2.86 -2.06 -8.10
CA THR A 119 4.26 -2.11 -8.56
C THR A 119 5.25 -2.33 -7.41
N ALA A 120 6.52 -2.58 -7.75
CA ALA A 120 7.58 -2.87 -6.78
C ALA A 120 7.82 -1.75 -5.74
N PRO A 121 7.85 -0.45 -6.10
CA PRO A 121 8.02 0.65 -5.13
C PRO A 121 7.03 0.61 -3.96
N ALA A 122 5.73 0.44 -4.26
CA ALA A 122 4.68 0.31 -3.23
C ALA A 122 4.93 -0.90 -2.31
N ARG A 123 5.32 -2.04 -2.90
CA ARG A 123 5.60 -3.27 -2.15
C ARG A 123 6.78 -3.11 -1.20
N ILE A 124 7.87 -2.48 -1.66
CA ILE A 124 9.06 -2.25 -0.84
C ILE A 124 8.72 -1.30 0.32
N TYR A 125 7.97 -0.23 0.05
CA TYR A 125 7.49 0.70 1.07
C TYR A 125 6.72 -0.02 2.18
N LEU A 126 5.72 -0.82 1.81
CA LEU A 126 4.87 -1.55 2.76
C LEU A 126 5.64 -2.64 3.51
N PHE A 127 6.53 -3.37 2.82
CA PHE A 127 7.38 -4.37 3.45
C PHE A 127 8.23 -3.78 4.57
N ASP A 128 8.82 -2.61 4.35
CA ASP A 128 9.65 -1.93 5.34
C ASP A 128 8.83 -1.52 6.59
N ARG A 129 7.64 -0.91 6.41
CA ARG A 129 6.76 -0.53 7.54
C ARG A 129 6.29 -1.74 8.34
N ILE A 130 5.89 -2.81 7.63
CA ILE A 130 5.38 -4.02 8.28
C ILE A 130 6.50 -4.73 9.03
N THR A 131 7.70 -4.81 8.46
CA THR A 131 8.87 -5.39 9.14
C THR A 131 9.21 -4.60 10.39
N TYR A 132 9.21 -3.26 10.29
CA TYR A 132 9.45 -2.37 11.42
C TYR A 132 8.40 -2.55 12.53
N LEU A 133 7.12 -2.67 12.17
CA LEU A 133 6.06 -3.01 13.12
C LEU A 133 6.30 -4.37 13.78
N GLU A 134 6.65 -5.42 13.00
CA GLU A 134 6.95 -6.74 13.58
C GLU A 134 8.10 -6.68 14.58
N GLU A 135 9.14 -5.88 14.33
CA GLU A 135 10.25 -5.64 15.27
C GLU A 135 9.72 -5.08 16.60
N HIS A 136 8.90 -4.02 16.57
CA HIS A 136 8.36 -3.38 17.77
C HIS A 136 7.39 -4.28 18.55
N LEU A 137 6.56 -5.06 17.83
CA LEU A 137 5.65 -6.00 18.47
C LEU A 137 6.41 -7.10 19.23
N ARG A 138 7.58 -7.53 18.76
CA ARG A 138 8.41 -8.51 19.48
C ARG A 138 8.94 -7.94 20.79
N GLU A 139 9.43 -6.71 20.80
CA GLU A 139 9.90 -6.02 22.02
C GLU A 139 8.76 -5.86 23.03
N LEU A 140 7.60 -5.38 22.56
CA LEU A 140 6.39 -5.26 23.36
C LEU A 140 6.01 -6.58 24.03
N ILE A 141 6.02 -7.68 23.26
CA ILE A 141 5.68 -9.01 23.74
C ILE A 141 6.70 -9.50 24.78
N LEU A 142 8.00 -9.30 24.55
CA LEU A 142 9.03 -9.75 25.49
C LEU A 142 8.89 -9.06 26.86
N GLU A 143 8.51 -7.78 26.88
CA GLU A 143 8.30 -7.04 28.13
C GLU A 143 6.96 -7.39 28.81
N ASN A 144 5.86 -7.35 28.06
CA ASN A 144 4.50 -7.43 28.63
C ASN A 144 3.94 -8.85 28.70
N ALA A 145 4.53 -9.77 27.95
CA ALA A 145 4.13 -11.17 27.87
C ALA A 145 5.36 -12.10 27.92
N PRO A 146 6.20 -12.06 28.97
CA PRO A 146 7.41 -12.91 29.05
C PRO A 146 7.09 -14.41 29.03
N ASN A 147 5.86 -14.79 29.39
CA ASN A 147 5.33 -16.15 29.26
C ASN A 147 4.46 -16.32 28.01
N TRP A 148 4.78 -15.65 26.89
CA TRP A 148 3.95 -15.61 25.67
C TRP A 148 3.61 -17.01 25.13
N LYS A 149 4.46 -18.01 25.36
CA LYS A 149 4.18 -19.42 25.01
C LYS A 149 2.98 -20.03 25.73
N GLN A 150 2.57 -19.46 26.87
CA GLN A 150 1.41 -19.89 27.65
C GLN A 150 0.13 -19.08 27.31
N THR A 151 0.18 -18.23 26.27
CA THR A 151 -0.97 -17.45 25.83
C THR A 151 -1.88 -18.27 24.91
N SER A 152 -2.60 -17.63 23.98
CA SER A 152 -3.50 -18.31 23.04
C SER A 152 -2.79 -18.91 21.82
N VAL A 153 -1.46 -18.87 21.78
CA VAL A 153 -0.66 -19.53 20.75
C VAL A 153 -0.92 -21.03 20.80
N THR A 154 -1.19 -21.63 19.65
CA THR A 154 -1.45 -23.06 19.54
C THR A 154 -0.17 -23.88 19.67
N ARG A 155 -0.32 -25.16 19.98
CA ARG A 155 0.83 -26.08 20.01
C ARG A 155 1.53 -26.15 18.65
N ASP A 156 0.76 -26.24 17.58
CA ASP A 156 1.32 -26.32 16.23
C ASP A 156 2.14 -25.07 15.89
N GLU A 157 1.67 -23.87 16.27
CA GLU A 157 2.45 -22.62 16.11
C GLU A 157 3.75 -22.61 16.95
N LEU A 158 3.74 -23.17 18.16
CA LEU A 158 4.93 -23.27 19.01
C LEU A 158 5.95 -24.26 18.43
N ASP A 159 5.48 -25.44 18.01
CA ASP A 159 6.32 -26.46 17.38
C ASP A 159 6.99 -25.88 16.11
N ASP A 160 6.22 -25.15 15.30
CA ASP A 160 6.71 -24.42 14.12
C ASP A 160 7.80 -23.36 14.42
N ILE A 161 7.69 -22.68 15.56
CA ILE A 161 8.67 -21.69 16.01
C ILE A 161 9.93 -22.40 16.51
N GLU A 162 9.76 -23.46 17.29
CA GLU A 162 10.84 -24.28 17.83
C GLU A 162 11.67 -24.89 16.70
N ASP A 163 11.04 -25.48 15.68
CA ASP A 163 11.74 -26.04 14.50
C ASP A 163 12.63 -24.99 13.81
N ARG A 164 12.10 -23.79 13.54
CA ARG A 164 12.85 -22.71 12.89
C ARG A 164 13.99 -22.18 13.78
N TYR A 165 13.76 -22.15 15.09
CA TYR A 165 14.75 -21.73 16.06
C TYR A 165 15.88 -22.75 16.18
N GLU A 166 15.57 -24.05 16.27
CA GLU A 166 16.54 -25.14 16.30
C GLU A 166 17.40 -25.17 15.03
N ASP A 167 16.81 -24.97 13.85
CA ASP A 167 17.54 -24.85 12.59
C ASP A 167 18.54 -23.68 12.63
N ALA A 168 18.12 -22.52 13.14
CA ALA A 168 19.00 -21.36 13.27
C ALA A 168 20.09 -21.54 14.34
N GLN A 169 19.79 -22.25 15.43
CA GLN A 169 20.78 -22.63 16.45
C GLN A 169 21.82 -23.58 15.87
N ALA A 170 21.38 -24.60 15.12
CA ALA A 170 22.27 -25.54 14.44
C ALA A 170 23.18 -24.85 13.42
N ALA A 171 22.69 -23.79 12.78
CA ALA A 171 23.45 -22.94 11.87
C ALA A 171 24.28 -21.83 12.57
N ASN A 172 24.20 -21.67 13.90
CA ASN A 172 24.86 -20.63 14.70
C ASN A 172 24.55 -19.20 14.21
N VAL A 173 23.30 -18.96 13.82
CA VAL A 173 22.75 -17.65 13.41
C VAL A 173 21.48 -17.29 14.19
N ALA A 174 21.29 -17.95 15.34
CA ALA A 174 20.10 -17.81 16.15
C ALA A 174 19.99 -16.41 16.78
N LEU A 175 18.80 -15.80 16.68
CA LEU A 175 18.34 -14.69 17.50
C LEU A 175 17.53 -15.22 18.69
N GLU A 176 16.88 -14.35 19.47
CA GLU A 176 15.91 -14.82 20.48
C GLU A 176 14.74 -15.55 19.82
N GLU A 177 14.16 -16.53 20.50
CA GLU A 177 13.16 -17.44 19.94
C GLU A 177 11.92 -16.73 19.37
N ILE A 178 11.52 -15.59 19.93
CA ILE A 178 10.39 -14.79 19.44
C ILE A 178 10.63 -14.23 18.01
N HIS A 179 11.88 -14.12 17.56
CA HIS A 179 12.19 -13.70 16.19
C HIS A 179 11.73 -14.72 15.13
N TYR A 180 11.53 -15.97 15.54
CA TYR A 180 11.05 -17.05 14.68
C TYR A 180 9.52 -17.14 14.65
N ALA A 181 8.83 -16.31 15.45
CA ALA A 181 7.38 -16.15 15.38
C ALA A 181 6.96 -15.34 14.14
N GLN A 182 5.94 -15.86 13.45
CA GLN A 182 5.31 -15.18 12.33
C GLN A 182 4.37 -14.06 12.81
N PHE A 183 4.03 -13.12 11.92
CA PHE A 183 3.08 -12.04 12.22
C PHE A 183 1.76 -12.55 12.82
N SER A 184 1.22 -13.66 12.31
CA SER A 184 0.00 -14.28 12.83
C SER A 184 0.12 -14.64 14.31
N THR A 185 1.28 -15.15 14.73
CA THR A 185 1.56 -15.49 16.12
C THR A 185 1.75 -14.23 16.97
N LEU A 186 2.49 -13.22 16.48
CA LEU A 186 2.63 -11.93 17.16
C LEU A 186 1.25 -11.30 17.40
N LYS A 187 0.39 -11.25 16.37
CA LYS A 187 -1.00 -10.83 16.46
C LYS A 187 -1.75 -11.60 17.55
N THR A 188 -1.65 -12.92 17.57
CA THR A 188 -2.33 -13.78 18.56
C THR A 188 -1.92 -13.46 19.98
N ILE A 189 -0.62 -13.22 20.22
CA ILE A 189 -0.12 -12.84 21.55
C ILE A 189 -0.63 -11.46 21.94
N VAL A 190 -0.43 -10.45 21.06
CA VAL A 190 -0.80 -9.05 21.32
C VAL A 190 -2.29 -8.92 21.66
N LYS A 191 -3.18 -9.57 20.90
CA LYS A 191 -4.62 -9.49 21.18
C LYS A 191 -5.05 -10.24 22.44
N SER A 192 -4.24 -11.17 22.94
CA SER A 192 -4.58 -12.00 24.10
C SER A 192 -4.06 -11.41 25.42
N VAL A 193 -3.18 -10.41 25.37
CA VAL A 193 -2.57 -9.78 26.54
C VAL A 193 -2.97 -8.31 26.58
N GLU A 194 -3.74 -7.92 27.60
CA GLU A 194 -4.28 -6.55 27.76
C GLU A 194 -3.22 -5.45 27.67
N PRO A 195 -2.12 -5.51 28.44
CA PRO A 195 -1.04 -4.52 28.31
C PRO A 195 -0.47 -4.38 26.89
N CYS A 196 -0.46 -5.45 26.08
CA CYS A 196 0.08 -5.38 24.73
C CYS A 196 -0.83 -4.58 23.78
N TRP A 197 -2.13 -4.89 23.72
CA TRP A 197 -3.02 -4.17 22.82
C TRP A 197 -3.32 -2.75 23.29
N GLU A 198 -3.29 -2.48 24.60
CA GLU A 198 -3.35 -1.10 25.13
C GLU A 198 -2.12 -0.27 24.71
N ALA A 199 -0.92 -0.86 24.77
CA ALA A 199 0.31 -0.19 24.32
C ALA A 199 0.33 0.07 22.80
N CYS A 200 -0.41 -0.71 22.01
CA CYS A 200 -0.64 -0.45 20.59
C CYS A 200 -1.67 0.67 20.33
N GLY A 201 -2.31 1.22 21.38
CA GLY A 201 -3.34 2.26 21.28
C GLY A 201 -4.77 1.75 21.06
N PHE A 202 -5.01 0.44 21.12
CA PHE A 202 -6.36 -0.10 20.96
C PHE A 202 -7.16 0.01 22.26
N SER A 203 -8.47 0.22 22.15
CA SER A 203 -9.37 0.33 23.31
C SER A 203 -9.96 -1.02 23.73
N THR A 204 -9.99 -2.00 22.82
CA THR A 204 -10.53 -3.33 23.12
C THR A 204 -9.75 -4.43 22.40
N LYS A 205 -9.82 -5.65 22.94
CA LYS A 205 -9.36 -6.87 22.26
C LYS A 205 -9.98 -7.06 20.87
N GLY A 206 -11.27 -6.75 20.71
CA GLY A 206 -11.98 -6.93 19.44
C GLY A 206 -11.47 -5.99 18.36
N GLU A 207 -11.24 -4.73 18.72
CA GLU A 207 -10.60 -3.74 17.85
C GLU A 207 -9.19 -4.17 17.45
N ALA A 208 -8.36 -4.58 18.42
CA ALA A 208 -7.02 -5.08 18.17
C ALA A 208 -7.02 -6.29 17.21
N ASP A 209 -7.91 -7.26 17.42
CA ASP A 209 -8.01 -8.43 16.54
C ASP A 209 -8.40 -8.03 15.10
N SER A 210 -9.35 -7.11 14.94
CA SER A 210 -9.79 -6.64 13.62
C SER A 210 -8.67 -5.90 12.89
N ARG A 211 -8.07 -4.89 13.54
CA ARG A 211 -7.03 -4.04 12.95
C ARG A 211 -5.75 -4.81 12.63
N LEU A 212 -5.28 -5.65 13.56
CA LEU A 212 -4.12 -6.51 13.29
C LEU A 212 -4.44 -7.62 12.27
N HIS A 213 -5.71 -7.99 12.07
CA HIS A 213 -6.08 -8.89 10.98
C HIS A 213 -5.86 -8.25 9.61
N GLU A 214 -6.31 -7.00 9.44
CA GLU A 214 -6.15 -6.24 8.19
C GLU A 214 -4.66 -6.12 7.81
N ILE A 215 -3.81 -5.80 8.80
CA ILE A 215 -2.35 -5.74 8.62
C ILE A 215 -1.78 -7.12 8.25
N LYS A 216 -2.23 -8.19 8.90
CA LYS A 216 -1.79 -9.56 8.59
C LYS A 216 -2.14 -9.95 7.15
N GLU A 217 -3.34 -9.61 6.67
CA GLU A 217 -3.71 -9.86 5.26
C GLU A 217 -2.82 -9.04 4.31
N LEU A 218 -2.61 -7.75 4.60
CA LEU A 218 -1.72 -6.91 3.79
C LEU A 218 -0.29 -7.45 3.75
N ARG A 219 0.24 -7.89 4.89
CA ARG A 219 1.56 -8.51 5.01
C ARG A 219 1.69 -9.76 4.16
N ASN A 220 0.66 -10.61 4.16
CA ASN A 220 0.63 -11.79 3.30
C ASN A 220 0.70 -11.39 1.83
N ASP A 221 -0.07 -10.39 1.40
CA ASP A 221 -0.07 -9.95 0.00
C ASP A 221 1.25 -9.33 -0.42
N VAL A 222 1.88 -8.55 0.46
CA VAL A 222 3.23 -8.01 0.28
C VAL A 222 4.24 -9.15 0.09
N ALA A 223 4.22 -10.14 0.98
CA ALA A 223 5.19 -11.25 0.98
C ALA A 223 5.01 -12.26 -0.17
N HIS A 224 3.78 -12.46 -0.63
CA HIS A 224 3.45 -13.43 -1.68
C HIS A 224 3.35 -12.87 -3.09
N ALA A 225 3.69 -11.59 -3.28
CA ALA A 225 3.57 -10.91 -4.56
C ALA A 225 2.12 -10.87 -5.11
N ASN A 226 1.12 -10.89 -4.23
CA ASN A 226 -0.28 -10.70 -4.60
C ASN A 226 -0.57 -9.22 -4.90
N LEU A 227 -1.74 -8.95 -5.49
CA LEU A 227 -2.25 -7.58 -5.67
C LEU A 227 -2.44 -6.90 -4.31
N LEU A 228 -1.91 -5.69 -4.19
CA LEU A 228 -2.07 -4.80 -3.04
C LEU A 228 -3.40 -4.06 -3.11
N VAL A 229 -3.81 -3.66 -4.32
CA VAL A 229 -5.16 -3.18 -4.64
C VAL A 229 -5.74 -4.10 -5.70
N GLU A 230 -6.84 -4.77 -5.36
CA GLU A 230 -7.54 -5.74 -6.21
C GLU A 230 -8.77 -5.12 -6.89
N ASN A 231 -9.26 -4.01 -6.33
CA ASN A 231 -10.52 -3.42 -6.71
C ASN A 231 -10.44 -1.89 -6.65
N THR A 232 -10.81 -1.25 -7.75
CA THR A 232 -10.81 0.20 -7.91
C THR A 232 -12.17 0.83 -7.58
N ASP A 233 -13.25 0.05 -7.50
CA ASP A 233 -14.61 0.55 -7.33
C ASP A 233 -15.18 0.19 -5.95
N SER A 234 -15.17 1.16 -5.04
CA SER A 234 -15.82 1.01 -3.74
C SER A 234 -17.35 0.94 -3.81
N ASN A 235 -17.95 1.23 -4.98
CA ASN A 235 -19.40 1.33 -5.17
C ASN A 235 -20.05 0.09 -5.80
N ASP A 236 -19.28 -0.87 -6.31
CA ASP A 236 -19.85 -2.09 -6.87
C ASP A 236 -19.99 -3.16 -5.78
N PHE A 237 -21.23 -3.43 -5.37
CA PHE A 237 -21.57 -4.41 -4.33
C PHE A 237 -21.05 -5.84 -4.63
N LEU A 238 -20.71 -6.14 -5.88
CA LEU A 238 -20.22 -7.44 -6.33
C LEU A 238 -18.68 -7.53 -6.40
N SER A 239 -17.99 -6.41 -6.22
CA SER A 239 -16.55 -6.34 -6.30
C SER A 239 -15.92 -6.74 -4.96
N SER A 240 -15.06 -7.76 -4.99
CA SER A 240 -14.36 -8.29 -3.82
C SER A 240 -12.87 -7.97 -3.91
N GLY A 241 -12.18 -7.87 -2.76
CA GLY A 241 -10.75 -7.62 -2.71
C GLY A 241 -10.41 -6.26 -2.09
N ARG A 242 -9.13 -6.02 -1.80
CA ARG A 242 -8.69 -4.79 -1.15
C ARG A 242 -8.82 -3.58 -2.07
N THR A 243 -9.50 -2.53 -1.60
CA THR A 243 -9.55 -1.21 -2.29
C THR A 243 -8.40 -0.31 -1.87
N THR A 244 -8.19 0.79 -2.60
CA THR A 244 -7.24 1.86 -2.20
C THR A 244 -7.55 2.40 -0.80
N GLU A 245 -8.83 2.51 -0.43
CA GLU A 245 -9.25 2.94 0.91
C GLU A 245 -8.90 1.90 1.99
N ASN A 246 -9.11 0.62 1.71
CA ASN A 246 -8.68 -0.44 2.64
C ASN A 246 -7.17 -0.44 2.85
N LEU A 247 -6.39 -0.23 1.78
CA LEU A 247 -4.92 -0.11 1.86
C LEU A 247 -4.50 1.11 2.69
N HIS A 248 -5.11 2.27 2.44
CA HIS A 248 -4.88 3.49 3.21
C HIS A 248 -5.15 3.29 4.70
N ASN A 249 -6.29 2.70 5.05
CA ASN A 249 -6.66 2.46 6.45
C ASN A 249 -5.72 1.46 7.15
N ALA A 250 -5.23 0.44 6.42
CA ALA A 250 -4.25 -0.50 6.96
C ALA A 250 -2.89 0.19 7.22
N LEU A 251 -2.44 1.06 6.30
CA LEU A 251 -1.22 1.84 6.49
C LEU A 251 -1.34 2.82 7.66
N GLU A 252 -2.46 3.56 7.74
CA GLU A 252 -2.73 4.47 8.85
C GLU A 252 -2.71 3.73 10.20
N THR A 253 -3.29 2.53 10.24
CA THR A 253 -3.26 1.68 11.44
C THR A 253 -1.82 1.31 11.82
N ILE A 254 -0.96 0.94 10.85
CA ILE A 254 0.45 0.62 11.11
C ILE A 254 1.17 1.85 11.69
N GLU A 255 0.99 3.02 11.09
CA GLU A 255 1.62 4.27 11.53
C GLU A 255 1.17 4.67 12.94
N GLN A 256 -0.14 4.58 13.23
CA GLN A 256 -0.67 4.87 14.56
C GLN A 256 -0.11 3.90 15.62
N VAL A 257 -0.09 2.59 15.34
CA VAL A 257 0.47 1.61 16.27
C VAL A 257 1.95 1.88 16.53
N LEU A 258 2.74 2.17 15.49
CA LEU A 258 4.15 2.54 15.64
C LEU A 258 4.34 3.77 16.52
N ILE A 259 3.54 4.83 16.31
CA ILE A 259 3.57 6.04 17.15
C ILE A 259 3.23 5.71 18.61
N HIS A 260 2.22 4.87 18.85
CA HIS A 260 1.86 4.45 20.21
C HIS A 260 2.97 3.66 20.89
N LEU A 261 3.59 2.71 20.17
CA LEU A 261 4.69 1.89 20.68
C LEU A 261 5.93 2.74 21.01
N GLN A 262 6.30 3.67 20.12
CA GLN A 262 7.41 4.60 20.36
C GLN A 262 7.15 5.50 21.58
N ASN A 263 5.93 6.04 21.72
CA ASN A 263 5.56 6.84 22.89
C ASN A 263 5.55 6.03 24.19
N ALA A 264 5.33 4.71 24.11
CA ALA A 264 5.41 3.78 25.23
C ALA A 264 6.86 3.30 25.53
N GLY A 265 7.85 3.70 24.72
CA GLY A 265 9.26 3.36 24.93
C GLY A 265 9.75 2.12 24.17
N TYR A 266 8.92 1.56 23.28
CA TYR A 266 9.32 0.51 22.34
C TYR A 266 9.91 1.16 21.10
N ASP A 267 11.22 1.41 21.09
CA ASP A 267 11.97 1.88 19.92
C ASP A 267 13.29 1.08 19.84
N PRO A 268 13.39 0.11 18.92
CA PRO A 268 14.58 -0.73 18.73
C PRO A 268 15.86 0.09 18.47
N GLY A 269 15.73 1.31 17.95
CA GLY A 269 16.83 2.22 17.64
C GLY A 269 17.25 3.13 18.79
N SER A 270 16.53 3.12 19.92
CA SER A 270 16.77 3.98 21.09
C SER A 270 17.63 3.32 22.18
N SER A 271 18.04 2.07 22.00
CA SER A 271 18.96 1.40 22.92
C SER A 271 20.30 2.14 22.95
N GLU A 272 20.44 3.02 23.95
CA GLU A 272 21.69 3.67 24.33
C GLU A 272 22.73 2.57 24.59
N THR A 273 23.82 2.61 23.81
CA THR A 273 25.11 2.02 24.20
C THR A 273 25.68 2.70 25.43
#